data_AF-A0AAV3ZXR7-F1
#
_entry.id   AF-A0AAV3ZXR7-F1
#
_cell.length_a   1.000
_cell.length_b   1.000
_cell.length_c   1.000
_cell.angle_alpha   90.00
_cell.angle_beta   90.00
_cell.angle_gamma   90.00
#
_symmetry.space_group_name_H-M   'P 1'
#
loop_
_entity.id
_entity.type
_entity.pdbx_description
1 polymer ?
#
loop_
_entity_poly.entity_id
_entity_poly.type
_entity_poly.pdbx_seq_one_letter_code
_entity_poly.pdbx_strand_id
1 'polypeptide(L)'
;MLYLLYADIVSKVPKSSNKTPQKPQKASHMPCREGFRAVGTKCYRFIRERTDWHGAALICGSHGAGLARYDSNVDKQLKDFMKMIPKLNIHLEATTRTINCKVGPPCDLPKNRIGLTIKVKDNENTDSCRGKLSLSENKRQFVVKRGCKETNFIVETVDLTWVAGNTQVLEFGQRAGKAPFQVDAPRLIDAKKFGRKKGCFQASRDKRGQLVLEPNENCLEKLPYICGYGML
;
A
#
# COMPACT_ATOMS: atom_id res chain seq x y z
N MET A 1 -14.42 45.74 67.03
CA MET A 1 -13.35 45.01 66.33
C MET A 1 -13.90 43.64 65.95
N LEU A 2 -14.03 43.42 64.64
CA LEU A 2 -14.30 42.19 63.88
C LEU A 2 -15.29 41.13 64.46
N TYR A 3 -16.46 41.11 63.83
CA TYR A 3 -17.26 39.90 63.56
C TYR A 3 -16.45 38.85 62.82
N LEU A 4 -16.71 37.55 63.04
CA LEU A 4 -16.95 36.58 61.96
C LEU A 4 -17.59 35.28 62.51
N LEU A 5 -18.78 35.00 62.00
CA LEU A 5 -19.58 33.77 62.14
C LEU A 5 -18.98 32.66 61.25
N TYR A 6 -18.90 31.42 61.74
CA TYR A 6 -18.79 30.24 60.88
C TYR A 6 -20.05 29.39 61.06
N ALA A 7 -20.93 29.46 60.06
CA ALA A 7 -22.13 28.63 59.94
C ALA A 7 -21.92 27.60 58.82
N ASP A 8 -22.40 26.38 59.09
CA ASP A 8 -22.44 25.23 58.19
C ASP A 8 -23.07 25.56 56.83
N ILE A 9 -22.39 25.17 55.74
CA ILE A 9 -23.02 25.09 54.41
C ILE A 9 -22.82 23.68 53.85
N VAL A 10 -23.83 22.86 54.10
CA VAL A 10 -24.14 21.64 53.32
C VAL A 10 -24.62 22.10 51.94
N SER A 11 -23.77 21.97 50.93
CA SER A 11 -24.12 22.31 49.54
C SER A 11 -25.12 21.30 48.96
N LYS A 12 -26.36 21.75 48.77
CA LYS A 12 -27.41 21.05 48.00
C LYS A 12 -26.97 20.94 46.53
N VAL A 13 -26.91 19.72 46.02
CA VAL A 13 -26.74 19.42 44.58
C VAL A 13 -28.05 19.74 43.84
N PRO A 14 -28.06 20.59 42.79
CA PRO A 14 -29.23 20.77 41.94
C PRO A 14 -29.35 19.61 40.94
N LYS A 15 -30.52 18.97 40.88
CA LYS A 15 -30.87 17.98 39.86
C LYS A 15 -31.10 18.68 38.51
N SER A 16 -30.19 18.48 37.55
CA SER A 16 -30.36 19.00 36.19
C SER A 16 -31.12 18.03 35.30
N SER A 17 -32.30 18.51 34.89
CA SER A 17 -33.26 18.08 33.87
C SER A 17 -32.83 17.06 32.80
N ASN A 18 -33.71 16.07 32.62
CA ASN A 18 -33.86 15.16 31.48
C ASN A 18 -33.54 15.81 30.12
N LYS A 19 -32.62 15.19 29.35
CA LYS A 19 -32.55 15.31 27.89
C LYS A 19 -32.90 13.97 27.26
N THR A 20 -33.92 14.00 26.42
CA THR A 20 -34.46 12.90 25.62
C THR A 20 -33.35 12.21 24.80
N PRO A 21 -33.41 10.88 24.56
CA PRO A 21 -32.38 10.16 23.81
C PRO A 21 -32.33 10.66 22.36
N GLN A 22 -31.27 11.38 22.00
CA GLN A 22 -30.98 11.67 20.60
C GLN A 22 -30.58 10.36 19.90
N LYS A 23 -31.39 9.99 18.90
CA LYS A 23 -31.12 8.94 17.92
C LYS A 23 -29.65 9.05 17.45
N PRO A 24 -28.86 7.96 17.44
CA PRO A 24 -27.46 8.03 17.05
C PRO A 24 -27.35 8.61 15.64
N GLN A 25 -26.78 9.80 15.55
CA GLN A 25 -26.46 10.42 14.27
C GLN A 25 -25.45 9.49 13.58
N LYS A 26 -25.84 8.97 12.41
CA LYS A 26 -24.92 8.27 11.50
C LYS A 26 -23.74 9.20 11.25
N ALA A 27 -22.55 8.80 11.68
CA ALA A 27 -21.31 9.53 11.40
C ALA A 27 -21.25 9.79 9.89
N SER A 28 -21.25 11.07 9.51
CA SER A 28 -21.07 11.49 8.12
C SER A 28 -19.65 11.09 7.71
N HIS A 29 -19.53 10.12 6.80
CA HIS A 29 -18.26 9.62 6.28
C HIS A 29 -17.52 10.77 5.61
N MET A 30 -16.54 11.38 6.29
CA MET A 30 -15.78 12.50 5.76
C MET A 30 -15.05 12.06 4.47
N PRO A 31 -15.14 12.80 3.36
CA PRO A 31 -14.43 12.45 2.14
C PRO A 31 -12.92 12.52 2.37
N CYS A 32 -12.16 11.64 1.72
CA CYS A 32 -10.70 11.70 1.78
C CYS A 32 -10.18 13.06 1.29
N ARG A 33 -9.13 13.55 1.95
CA ARG A 33 -8.31 14.69 1.51
C ARG A 33 -7.89 14.53 0.05
N GLU A 34 -7.65 15.67 -0.60
CA GLU A 34 -7.24 15.72 -2.01
C GLU A 34 -6.03 14.80 -2.30
N GLY A 35 -6.10 14.09 -3.43
CA GLY A 35 -5.07 13.13 -3.85
C GLY A 35 -5.13 11.78 -3.14
N PHE A 36 -5.93 11.62 -2.09
CA PHE A 36 -6.19 10.31 -1.48
C PHE A 36 -7.42 9.65 -2.10
N ARG A 37 -7.46 8.32 -2.04
CA ARG A 37 -8.57 7.48 -2.48
C ARG A 37 -9.15 6.75 -1.27
N ALA A 38 -10.47 6.82 -1.14
CA ALA A 38 -11.20 6.09 -0.13
C ALA A 38 -11.23 4.60 -0.46
N VAL A 39 -10.85 3.76 0.50
CA VAL A 39 -11.09 2.32 0.45
C VAL A 39 -11.60 1.90 1.81
N GLY A 40 -12.91 1.64 1.92
CA GLY A 40 -13.55 1.34 3.21
C GLY A 40 -13.46 2.51 4.18
N THR A 41 -12.80 2.30 5.32
CA THR A 41 -12.61 3.28 6.40
C THR A 41 -11.22 3.92 6.39
N LYS A 42 -10.44 3.68 5.34
CA LYS A 42 -9.09 4.22 5.16
C LYS A 42 -9.01 5.05 3.88
N CYS A 43 -8.10 6.01 3.91
CA CYS A 43 -7.72 6.82 2.77
C CYS A 43 -6.27 6.50 2.42
N TYR A 44 -5.99 6.26 1.14
CA TYR A 44 -4.64 5.95 0.67
C TYR A 44 -4.23 6.83 -0.51
N ARG A 45 -2.94 7.16 -0.58
CA ARG A 45 -2.34 7.86 -1.71
C ARG A 45 -1.06 7.13 -2.08
N PHE A 46 -0.95 6.75 -3.35
CA PHE A 46 0.32 6.27 -3.91
C PHE A 46 1.11 7.46 -4.42
N ILE A 47 2.35 7.57 -3.99
CA ILE A 47 3.27 8.64 -4.36
C ILE A 47 4.40 8.00 -5.17
N ARG A 48 4.61 8.55 -6.37
CA ARG A 48 5.49 8.00 -7.40
C ARG A 48 6.92 8.46 -7.21
N GLU A 49 7.06 9.69 -6.76
CA GLU A 49 8.31 10.34 -6.46
C GLU A 49 9.13 9.44 -5.56
N ARG A 50 10.29 9.02 -6.06
CA ARG A 50 11.13 8.07 -5.35
C ARG A 50 11.91 8.79 -4.27
N THR A 51 11.82 8.29 -3.06
CA THR A 51 12.58 8.81 -1.93
C THR A 51 12.98 7.66 -1.02
N ASP A 52 13.96 7.91 -0.16
CA ASP A 52 14.31 6.95 0.86
C ASP A 52 13.19 6.80 1.90
N TRP A 53 13.31 5.80 2.76
CA TRP A 53 12.28 5.51 3.75
C TRP A 53 11.97 6.71 4.66
N HIS A 54 12.99 7.46 5.09
CA HIS A 54 12.83 8.58 6.02
C HIS A 54 12.11 9.74 5.34
N GLY A 55 12.51 10.08 4.12
CA GLY A 55 11.83 11.08 3.31
C GLY A 55 10.37 10.72 3.06
N ALA A 56 10.07 9.46 2.78
CA ALA A 56 8.70 8.99 2.57
C ALA A 56 7.83 9.17 3.84
N ALA A 57 8.39 8.86 5.01
CA ALA A 57 7.71 9.04 6.29
C ALA A 57 7.41 10.52 6.58
N LEU A 58 8.39 11.41 6.36
CA LEU A 58 8.21 12.85 6.54
C LEU A 58 7.14 13.42 5.60
N ILE A 59 7.14 13.00 4.33
CA ILE A 59 6.15 13.47 3.34
C ILE A 59 4.75 12.95 3.66
N CYS A 60 4.60 11.67 4.05
CA CYS A 60 3.29 11.21 4.51
C CYS A 60 2.82 11.99 5.75
N GLY A 61 3.74 12.27 6.69
CA GLY A 61 3.47 13.07 7.88
C GLY A 61 3.00 14.49 7.56
N SER A 62 3.63 15.16 6.59
CA SER A 62 3.22 16.52 6.17
C SER A 62 1.83 16.55 5.54
N HIS A 63 1.36 15.43 4.98
CA HIS A 63 -0.02 15.24 4.54
C HIS A 63 -0.99 14.84 5.66
N GLY A 64 -0.55 14.83 6.92
CA GLY A 64 -1.30 14.36 8.08
C GLY A 64 -1.69 12.89 7.96
N ALA A 65 -0.84 12.08 7.33
CA ALA A 65 -0.97 10.66 7.12
C ALA A 65 0.27 9.93 7.67
N GLY A 66 0.24 8.59 7.72
CA GLY A 66 1.43 7.78 7.94
C GLY A 66 1.86 7.08 6.67
N LEU A 67 3.08 6.55 6.63
CA LEU A 67 3.38 5.47 5.70
C LEU A 67 2.36 4.36 5.91
N ALA A 68 1.84 3.81 4.82
CA ALA A 68 0.88 2.73 4.88
C ALA A 68 1.50 1.56 5.67
N ARG A 69 0.82 1.22 6.76
CA ARG A 69 1.18 0.10 7.62
C ARG A 69 0.54 -1.16 7.07
N TYR A 70 1.26 -2.26 7.16
CA TYR A 70 0.85 -3.56 6.61
C TYR A 70 0.92 -4.57 7.75
N ASP A 71 0.10 -4.34 8.76
CA ASP A 71 0.31 -4.92 10.09
C ASP A 71 -0.61 -6.11 10.37
N SER A 72 -1.41 -6.55 9.38
CA SER A 72 -2.27 -7.72 9.54
C SER A 72 -2.57 -8.44 8.24
N ASN A 73 -2.91 -9.73 8.34
CA ASN A 73 -3.48 -10.50 7.24
C ASN A 73 -4.83 -9.90 6.77
N VAL A 74 -5.32 -8.91 7.54
CA VAL A 74 -6.62 -8.25 7.56
C VAL A 74 -6.58 -6.82 6.99
N ASP A 75 -5.45 -6.32 6.49
CA ASP A 75 -5.44 -5.02 5.76
C ASP A 75 -6.02 -5.17 4.34
N LYS A 76 -7.22 -5.75 4.27
CA LYS A 76 -8.04 -5.93 3.07
C LYS A 76 -8.20 -4.63 2.31
N GLN A 77 -8.36 -3.50 3.02
CA GLN A 77 -8.53 -2.19 2.41
C GLN A 77 -7.26 -1.75 1.66
N LEU A 78 -6.08 -1.95 2.26
CA LEU A 78 -4.83 -1.67 1.57
C LEU A 78 -4.59 -2.65 0.42
N LYS A 79 -4.88 -3.95 0.59
CA LYS A 79 -4.85 -4.93 -0.51
C LYS A 79 -5.77 -4.52 -1.68
N ASP A 80 -6.95 -4.01 -1.37
CA ASP A 80 -7.91 -3.54 -2.36
C ASP A 80 -7.43 -2.23 -3.02
N PHE A 81 -6.85 -1.30 -2.26
CA PHE A 81 -6.15 -0.12 -2.81
C PHE A 81 -5.05 -0.52 -3.78
N MET A 82 -4.22 -1.49 -3.38
CA MET A 82 -3.12 -2.01 -4.18
C MET A 82 -3.58 -2.62 -5.52
N LYS A 83 -4.79 -3.19 -5.60
CA LYS A 83 -5.34 -3.71 -6.87
C LYS A 83 -5.67 -2.58 -7.85
N MET A 84 -5.88 -1.36 -7.34
CA MET A 84 -6.16 -0.17 -8.16
C MET A 84 -4.88 0.50 -8.67
N ILE A 85 -3.76 0.42 -7.94
CA ILE A 85 -2.50 1.10 -8.31
C ILE A 85 -2.04 0.84 -9.74
N PRO A 86 -2.04 -0.42 -10.25
CA PRO A 86 -1.77 -0.66 -11.66
C PRO A 86 -2.61 0.25 -12.53
N LYS A 87 -3.95 0.23 -12.37
CA LYS A 87 -4.92 1.03 -13.13
C LYS A 87 -4.70 2.55 -12.99
N LEU A 88 -4.23 3.00 -11.83
CA LEU A 88 -3.99 4.42 -11.54
C LEU A 88 -2.68 4.94 -12.15
N ASN A 89 -1.71 4.06 -12.44
CA ASN A 89 -0.37 4.45 -12.94
C ASN A 89 -0.03 3.92 -14.34
N ILE A 90 -0.96 3.25 -15.04
CA ILE A 90 -0.69 2.45 -16.26
C ILE A 90 0.13 3.20 -17.31
N HIS A 91 -0.10 4.49 -17.55
CA HIS A 91 0.47 5.13 -18.75
C HIS A 91 1.74 5.94 -18.53
N LEU A 92 2.10 6.28 -17.28
CA LEU A 92 3.19 7.23 -17.03
C LEU A 92 4.54 6.58 -16.71
N GLU A 93 4.56 5.32 -16.27
CA GLU A 93 5.78 4.58 -15.90
C GLU A 93 5.89 3.23 -16.61
N ALA A 94 5.01 2.97 -17.58
CA ALA A 94 5.10 1.79 -18.40
C ALA A 94 6.44 1.79 -19.15
N THR A 95 7.23 0.75 -18.90
CA THR A 95 8.42 0.48 -19.70
C THR A 95 8.09 -0.61 -20.69
N THR A 96 8.41 -0.33 -21.95
CA THR A 96 8.16 -1.23 -23.06
C THR A 96 9.32 -2.19 -23.22
N ARG A 97 9.03 -3.49 -23.39
CA ARG A 97 10.03 -4.53 -23.61
C ARG A 97 9.60 -5.49 -24.69
N THR A 98 10.58 -6.02 -25.44
CA THR A 98 10.33 -7.15 -26.33
C THR A 98 10.50 -8.45 -25.54
N ILE A 99 9.48 -9.31 -25.58
CA ILE A 99 9.50 -10.63 -24.96
C ILE A 99 9.29 -11.68 -26.05
N ASN A 100 10.19 -12.65 -26.13
CA ASN A 100 9.98 -13.82 -26.97
C ASN A 100 9.06 -14.81 -26.25
N CYS A 101 7.97 -15.21 -26.89
CA CYS A 101 6.96 -16.11 -26.35
C CYS A 101 6.43 -17.03 -27.43
N LYS A 102 6.34 -18.32 -27.12
CA LYS A 102 5.83 -19.35 -28.04
C LYS A 102 4.35 -19.61 -27.81
N VAL A 103 3.68 -20.05 -28.86
CA VAL A 103 2.30 -20.54 -28.80
C VAL A 103 2.20 -21.71 -27.81
N GLY A 104 1.18 -21.69 -26.96
CA GLY A 104 0.89 -22.77 -26.01
C GLY A 104 1.12 -22.35 -24.55
N PRO A 105 2.29 -22.63 -23.96
CA PRO A 105 2.54 -22.39 -22.54
C PRO A 105 2.51 -20.89 -22.20
N PRO A 106 2.11 -20.51 -20.97
CA PRO A 106 2.20 -19.12 -20.51
C PRO A 106 3.65 -18.63 -20.48
N CYS A 107 3.85 -17.40 -20.90
CA CYS A 107 5.14 -16.72 -20.87
C CYS A 107 5.21 -15.77 -19.67
N ASP A 108 6.24 -15.95 -18.86
CA ASP A 108 6.49 -15.14 -17.67
C ASP A 108 7.00 -13.74 -18.04
N LEU A 109 6.46 -12.73 -17.36
CA LEU A 109 7.02 -11.38 -17.38
C LEU A 109 8.20 -11.28 -16.40
N PRO A 110 9.08 -10.27 -16.56
CA PRO A 110 10.19 -10.06 -15.64
C PRO A 110 9.75 -9.99 -14.18
N LYS A 111 10.63 -10.45 -13.27
CA LYS A 111 10.36 -10.48 -11.83
C LYS A 111 9.92 -9.09 -11.33
N ASN A 112 8.95 -9.06 -10.42
CA ASN A 112 8.38 -7.85 -9.81
C ASN A 112 7.64 -6.91 -10.77
N ARG A 113 7.37 -7.35 -12.00
CA ARG A 113 6.59 -6.59 -12.98
C ARG A 113 5.25 -7.21 -13.29
N ILE A 114 4.31 -6.37 -13.71
CA ILE A 114 3.05 -6.79 -14.31
C ILE A 114 2.89 -6.20 -15.70
N GLY A 115 2.19 -6.92 -16.56
CA GLY A 115 1.85 -6.53 -17.91
C GLY A 115 0.61 -5.64 -17.92
N LEU A 116 0.69 -4.59 -18.73
CA LEU A 116 -0.39 -3.63 -18.92
C LEU A 116 -1.08 -3.89 -20.25
N THR A 117 -0.27 -3.96 -21.30
CA THR A 117 -0.69 -4.26 -22.67
C THR A 117 0.32 -5.19 -23.33
N ILE A 118 -0.14 -5.90 -24.37
CA ILE A 118 0.69 -6.75 -25.22
C ILE A 118 0.34 -6.39 -26.65
N LYS A 119 1.37 -6.10 -27.45
CA LYS A 119 1.26 -5.81 -28.87
C LYS A 119 2.17 -6.77 -29.63
N VAL A 120 1.78 -7.09 -30.86
CA VAL A 120 2.62 -7.83 -31.80
C VAL A 120 3.76 -6.90 -32.21
N LYS A 121 5.01 -7.40 -32.28
CA LYS A 121 6.14 -6.56 -32.68
C LYS A 121 6.10 -6.29 -34.19
N ASP A 122 5.79 -7.30 -34.98
CA ASP A 122 5.67 -7.21 -36.42
C ASP A 122 4.23 -6.90 -36.84
N ASN A 123 4.05 -5.79 -37.56
CA ASN A 123 2.75 -5.36 -38.03
C ASN A 123 2.13 -6.36 -39.01
N GLU A 124 2.93 -7.09 -39.81
CA GLU A 124 2.44 -8.08 -40.78
C GLU A 124 1.73 -9.26 -40.10
N ASN A 125 2.15 -9.59 -38.88
CA ASN A 125 1.61 -10.70 -38.11
C ASN A 125 0.43 -10.30 -37.21
N THR A 126 0.05 -9.02 -37.18
CA THR A 126 -0.99 -8.47 -36.30
C THR A 126 -2.32 -9.20 -36.45
N ASP A 127 -2.78 -9.40 -37.68
CA ASP A 127 -4.07 -10.05 -37.95
C ASP A 127 -4.05 -11.53 -37.58
N SER A 128 -2.91 -12.20 -37.76
CA SER A 128 -2.75 -13.59 -37.33
C SER A 128 -2.93 -13.74 -35.82
N CYS A 129 -2.61 -12.71 -35.03
CA CYS A 129 -2.62 -12.75 -33.56
C CYS A 129 -3.81 -12.02 -32.92
N ARG A 130 -4.71 -11.43 -33.72
CA ARG A 130 -5.89 -10.70 -33.24
C ARG A 130 -6.78 -11.61 -32.38
N GLY A 131 -7.09 -11.18 -31.16
CA GLY A 131 -7.88 -11.96 -30.19
C GLY A 131 -7.19 -13.21 -29.62
N LYS A 132 -5.93 -13.46 -29.98
CA LYS A 132 -5.15 -14.63 -29.56
C LYS A 132 -4.14 -14.34 -28.45
N LEU A 133 -4.08 -13.10 -27.99
CA LEU A 133 -3.23 -12.67 -26.88
C LEU A 133 -4.09 -12.42 -25.65
N SER A 134 -3.68 -12.96 -24.51
CA SER A 134 -4.35 -12.70 -23.24
C SER A 134 -3.34 -12.60 -22.11
N LEU A 135 -3.44 -11.53 -21.32
CA LEU A 135 -2.78 -11.44 -20.01
C LEU A 135 -3.48 -12.38 -19.03
N SER A 136 -2.70 -13.01 -18.16
CA SER A 136 -3.22 -13.75 -17.01
C SER A 136 -3.96 -12.81 -16.04
N GLU A 137 -4.78 -13.37 -15.16
CA GLU A 137 -5.53 -12.61 -14.15
C GLU A 137 -4.61 -11.79 -13.22
N ASN A 138 -3.50 -12.38 -12.79
CA ASN A 138 -2.47 -11.70 -12.01
C ASN A 138 -1.58 -10.76 -12.84
N LYS A 139 -1.80 -10.71 -14.17
CA LYS A 139 -1.03 -9.92 -15.15
C LYS A 139 0.48 -10.18 -15.13
N ARG A 140 0.93 -11.32 -14.62
CA ARG A 140 2.37 -11.68 -14.58
C ARG A 140 2.79 -12.60 -15.71
N GLN A 141 1.81 -13.13 -16.42
CA GLN A 141 2.01 -14.00 -17.55
C GLN A 141 1.14 -13.53 -18.70
N PHE A 142 1.50 -13.97 -19.89
CA PHE A 142 0.59 -13.90 -21.01
C PHE A 142 0.63 -15.17 -21.82
N VAL A 143 -0.48 -15.45 -22.49
CA VAL A 143 -0.66 -16.65 -23.29
C VAL A 143 -0.88 -16.23 -24.73
N VAL A 144 -0.18 -16.92 -25.63
CA VAL A 144 -0.36 -16.82 -27.08
C VAL A 144 -1.13 -18.05 -27.53
N LYS A 145 -2.38 -17.85 -27.97
CA LYS A 145 -3.25 -18.92 -28.44
C LYS A 145 -2.84 -19.40 -29.83
N ARG A 146 -3.30 -20.61 -30.17
CA ARG A 146 -3.00 -21.28 -31.44
C ARG A 146 -3.35 -20.41 -32.65
N GLY A 147 -2.44 -20.39 -33.64
CA GLY A 147 -2.63 -19.70 -34.90
C GLY A 147 -2.14 -18.25 -34.94
N CYS A 148 -1.49 -17.76 -33.89
CA CYS A 148 -0.65 -16.55 -33.95
C CYS A 148 0.73 -16.96 -34.48
N LYS A 149 1.23 -16.26 -35.51
CA LYS A 149 2.53 -16.57 -36.15
C LYS A 149 3.71 -15.81 -35.54
N GLU A 150 3.43 -14.73 -34.81
CA GLU A 150 4.45 -13.94 -34.11
C GLU A 150 5.03 -14.71 -32.91
N THR A 151 6.33 -14.49 -32.65
CA THR A 151 7.01 -14.96 -31.44
C THR A 151 7.58 -13.83 -30.59
N ASN A 152 7.66 -12.60 -31.11
CA ASN A 152 8.16 -11.42 -30.42
C ASN A 152 7.02 -10.45 -30.11
N PHE A 153 6.83 -10.17 -28.83
CA PHE A 153 5.76 -9.30 -28.36
C PHE A 153 6.32 -8.07 -27.67
N ILE A 154 5.74 -6.92 -27.98
CA ILE A 154 5.97 -5.68 -27.28
C ILE A 154 5.05 -5.67 -26.06
N VAL A 155 5.62 -5.78 -24.87
CA VAL A 155 4.87 -5.78 -23.61
C VAL A 155 5.18 -4.51 -22.84
N GLU A 156 4.13 -3.77 -22.51
CA GLU A 156 4.22 -2.65 -21.57
C GLU A 156 4.15 -3.19 -20.15
N THR A 157 5.17 -2.90 -19.35
CA THR A 157 5.30 -3.41 -17.98
C THR A 157 5.51 -2.29 -16.98
N VAL A 158 4.98 -2.44 -15.77
CA VAL A 158 5.23 -1.53 -14.64
C VAL A 158 5.84 -2.29 -13.47
N ASP A 159 6.80 -1.67 -12.79
CA ASP A 159 7.38 -2.18 -11.55
C ASP A 159 6.37 -2.02 -10.41
N LEU A 160 6.17 -3.09 -9.63
CA LEU A 160 5.31 -3.09 -8.44
C LEU A 160 6.14 -3.29 -7.17
N THR A 161 7.18 -2.46 -7.00
CA THR A 161 7.95 -2.38 -5.75
C THR A 161 7.80 -0.99 -5.18
N TRP A 162 7.51 -0.89 -3.89
CA TRP A 162 7.39 0.39 -3.18
C TRP A 162 7.81 0.23 -1.71
N VAL A 163 8.16 1.35 -1.06
CA VAL A 163 8.42 1.42 0.37
C VAL A 163 7.16 1.03 1.11
N ALA A 164 7.28 0.09 2.05
CA ALA A 164 6.16 -0.31 2.87
C ALA A 164 6.59 -0.65 4.28
N GLY A 165 5.82 -0.20 5.26
CA GLY A 165 6.06 -0.57 6.65
C GLY A 165 7.25 0.15 7.27
N ASN A 166 7.45 -0.16 8.54
CA ASN A 166 8.12 0.69 9.51
C ASN A 166 9.66 0.60 9.51
N THR A 167 10.27 1.45 10.35
CA THR A 167 11.69 1.80 10.55
C THR A 167 12.67 0.64 10.49
N GLN A 168 13.96 0.99 10.46
CA GLN A 168 15.06 0.21 11.05
C GLN A 168 14.58 -0.55 12.31
N VAL A 169 14.19 -1.81 12.13
CA VAL A 169 13.67 -2.62 13.25
C VAL A 169 14.85 -2.97 14.15
N LEU A 170 14.82 -2.45 15.37
CA LEU A 170 15.66 -2.97 16.45
C LEU A 170 15.28 -4.43 16.70
N GLU A 171 16.24 -5.24 17.12
CA GLU A 171 15.98 -6.66 17.42
C GLU A 171 14.85 -6.81 18.45
N PHE A 172 14.12 -7.93 18.39
CA PHE A 172 13.08 -8.25 19.37
C PHE A 172 13.67 -8.17 20.79
N GLY A 173 13.10 -7.31 21.64
CA GLY A 173 13.57 -7.08 23.02
C GLY A 173 14.59 -5.94 23.21
N GLN A 174 15.07 -5.26 22.15
CA GLN A 174 16.03 -4.13 22.28
C GLN A 174 15.40 -2.77 22.60
N ARG A 175 14.16 -2.73 23.11
CA ARG A 175 13.52 -1.48 23.57
C ARG A 175 14.13 -1.03 24.92
N ALA A 176 15.36 -0.55 24.88
CA ALA A 176 16.06 0.03 26.03
C ALA A 176 15.67 1.52 26.24
N GLY A 177 14.37 1.81 26.35
CA GLY A 177 13.88 3.15 26.72
C GLY A 177 14.15 4.30 25.73
N LYS A 178 14.55 4.03 24.48
CA LYS A 178 14.72 5.07 23.45
C LYS A 178 13.37 5.46 22.82
N ALA A 179 13.20 6.76 22.61
CA ALA A 179 11.96 7.51 22.34
C ALA A 179 11.15 7.04 21.08
N PRO A 180 9.87 7.47 20.93
CA PRO A 180 8.79 6.78 20.19
C PRO A 180 8.84 6.89 18.66
N PHE A 181 9.91 7.43 18.09
CA PHE A 181 10.04 7.63 16.63
C PHE A 181 10.41 6.34 15.88
N GLN A 182 10.60 5.24 16.60
CA GLN A 182 10.68 3.90 16.03
C GLN A 182 9.32 3.24 16.06
N VAL A 183 8.63 3.35 14.93
CA VAL A 183 7.38 2.65 14.67
C VAL A 183 7.68 1.15 14.62
N ASP A 184 6.93 0.35 15.38
CA ASP A 184 7.12 -1.11 15.51
C ASP A 184 7.32 -1.82 14.18
N ALA A 185 8.15 -2.87 14.16
CA ALA A 185 8.17 -3.82 13.04
C ALA A 185 6.73 -4.20 12.65
N PRO A 186 6.39 -4.29 11.34
CA PRO A 186 5.11 -4.83 10.92
C PRO A 186 4.77 -6.11 11.69
N ARG A 187 3.62 -6.13 12.38
CA ARG A 187 3.28 -7.18 13.37
C ARG A 187 3.23 -8.61 12.79
N LEU A 188 3.16 -8.74 11.47
CA LEU A 188 3.13 -10.02 10.73
C LEU A 188 4.48 -10.52 10.24
N ILE A 189 5.54 -9.76 10.47
CA ILE A 189 6.88 -10.26 10.16
C ILE A 189 7.06 -11.53 10.97
N ASP A 190 7.33 -12.62 10.28
CA ASP A 190 7.73 -13.86 10.94
C ASP A 190 9.00 -13.56 11.74
N ALA A 191 8.83 -13.41 13.05
CA ALA A 191 9.91 -13.08 13.97
C ALA A 191 11.03 -14.12 13.92
N LYS A 192 10.73 -15.38 13.56
CA LYS A 192 11.76 -16.41 13.37
C LYS A 192 12.55 -16.17 12.08
N LYS A 193 11.90 -15.71 11.01
CA LYS A 193 12.53 -15.43 9.71
C LYS A 193 13.31 -14.11 9.69
N PHE A 194 12.89 -13.12 10.49
CA PHE A 194 13.35 -11.75 10.36
C PHE A 194 13.79 -11.09 11.67
N GLY A 195 13.65 -11.75 12.83
CA GLY A 195 13.92 -11.14 14.14
C GLY A 195 15.37 -10.71 14.37
N ARG A 196 16.30 -11.12 13.52
CA ARG A 196 17.73 -10.71 13.53
C ARG A 196 18.11 -9.73 12.42
N LYS A 197 17.20 -9.43 11.48
CA LYS A 197 17.50 -8.55 10.36
C LYS A 197 17.16 -7.11 10.73
N LYS A 198 18.18 -6.25 10.73
CA LYS A 198 18.02 -4.79 10.82
C LYS A 198 17.79 -4.24 9.42
N GLY A 199 16.84 -3.33 9.30
CA GLY A 199 16.49 -2.72 8.02
C GLY A 199 15.07 -2.16 8.05
N CYS A 200 14.73 -1.53 6.95
CA CYS A 200 13.40 -1.04 6.61
C CYS A 200 12.65 -2.16 5.88
N PHE A 201 11.34 -2.05 5.83
CA PHE A 201 10.54 -2.99 5.05
C PHE A 201 10.23 -2.39 3.68
N GLN A 202 10.13 -3.29 2.71
CA GLN A 202 9.55 -3.01 1.40
C GLN A 202 8.37 -3.94 1.18
N ALA A 203 7.40 -3.47 0.42
CA ALA A 203 6.34 -4.33 -0.07
C ALA A 203 6.54 -4.53 -1.56
N SER A 204 6.35 -5.78 -1.95
CA SER A 204 6.25 -6.17 -3.33
C SER A 204 5.01 -7.05 -3.49
N ARG A 205 4.77 -7.50 -4.71
CA ARG A 205 3.86 -8.62 -4.95
C ARG A 205 4.66 -9.86 -5.29
N ASP A 206 4.28 -11.01 -4.77
CA ASP A 206 4.80 -12.30 -5.24
C ASP A 206 4.23 -12.69 -6.61
N LYS A 207 4.61 -13.87 -7.10
CA LYS A 207 4.11 -14.48 -8.35
C LYS A 207 2.60 -14.74 -8.34
N ARG A 208 1.98 -14.90 -7.17
CA ARG A 208 0.53 -15.09 -7.00
C ARG A 208 -0.21 -13.75 -6.95
N GLY A 209 0.52 -12.63 -7.09
CA GLY A 209 -0.03 -11.29 -6.93
C GLY A 209 -0.36 -10.97 -5.48
N GLN A 210 0.03 -11.82 -4.53
CA GLN A 210 -0.14 -11.55 -3.11
C GLN A 210 0.91 -10.54 -2.67
N LEU A 211 0.50 -9.63 -1.80
CA LEU A 211 1.42 -8.70 -1.19
C LEU A 211 2.42 -9.46 -0.30
N VAL A 212 3.71 -9.17 -0.46
CA VAL A 212 4.77 -9.72 0.38
C VAL A 212 5.58 -8.59 0.98
N LEU A 213 5.82 -8.67 2.28
CA LEU A 213 6.74 -7.80 3.00
C LEU A 213 8.09 -8.50 3.11
N GLU A 214 9.14 -7.79 2.73
CA GLU A 214 10.52 -8.26 2.83
C GLU A 214 11.37 -7.16 3.46
N PRO A 215 12.40 -7.51 4.24
CA PRO A 215 13.39 -6.55 4.68
C PRO A 215 14.15 -6.05 3.47
N ASN A 216 14.36 -4.74 3.41
CA ASN A 216 15.30 -4.10 2.55
C ASN A 216 16.53 -3.72 3.39
N GLU A 217 17.69 -4.27 3.01
CA GLU A 217 18.95 -4.03 3.70
C GLU A 217 19.50 -2.62 3.39
N ASN A 218 19.04 -1.98 2.31
CA ASN A 218 19.39 -0.63 1.91
C ASN A 218 18.22 0.36 2.10
N CYS A 219 18.16 1.01 3.25
CA CYS A 219 17.10 2.00 3.51
C CYS A 219 17.25 3.34 2.81
N LEU A 220 18.38 3.54 2.13
CA LEU A 220 18.61 4.68 1.25
C LEU A 220 18.12 4.40 -0.17
N GLU A 221 17.65 3.18 -0.47
CA GLU A 221 17.06 2.89 -1.76
C GLU A 221 15.83 3.77 -1.98
N LYS A 222 15.86 4.55 -3.06
CA LYS A 222 14.77 5.46 -3.41
C LYS A 222 13.68 4.68 -4.11
N LEU A 223 12.55 4.52 -3.44
CA LEU A 223 11.40 3.77 -3.92
C LEU A 223 10.14 4.65 -3.88
N PRO A 224 9.13 4.37 -4.72
CA PRO A 224 7.81 4.97 -4.55
C PRO A 224 7.20 4.49 -3.22
N TYR A 225 6.15 5.13 -2.73
CA TYR A 225 5.61 4.84 -1.39
C TYR A 225 4.11 5.10 -1.30
N ILE A 226 3.47 4.60 -0.25
CA ILE A 226 2.04 4.79 -0.01
C ILE A 226 1.85 5.47 1.33
N CYS A 227 1.08 6.56 1.31
CA CYS A 227 0.59 7.19 2.52
C CYS A 227 -0.83 6.70 2.82
N GLY A 228 -1.17 6.54 4.09
CA GLY A 228 -2.50 6.15 4.53
C GLY A 228 -2.90 6.73 5.88
N TYR A 229 -4.19 6.95 6.06
CA TYR A 229 -4.81 7.34 7.33
C TYR A 229 -6.23 6.78 7.46
N GLY A 230 -6.78 6.80 8.67
CA GLY A 230 -8.17 6.42 8.93
C GLY A 230 -9.13 7.59 8.81
N MET A 231 -10.31 7.33 8.25
CA MET A 231 -11.44 8.23 8.36
C MET A 231 -11.92 8.16 9.81
N LEU A 232 -11.84 9.29 10.51
CA LEU A 232 -12.34 9.45 11.88
C LEU A 232 -13.87 9.55 11.86
#